data_AF-A0A0F8VUQ9-F1
#
_entry.id   AF-A0A0F8VUQ9-F1
#
_cell.length_a   1.000
_cell.length_b   1.000
_cell.length_c   1.000
_cell.angle_alpha   90.00
_cell.angle_beta   90.00
_cell.angle_gamma   90.00
#
_symmetry.space_group_name_H-M   'P 1'
#
loop_
_entity.id
_entity.type
_entity.pdbx_description
1 polymer ?
#
loop_
_entity_poly.entity_id
_entity_poly.type
_entity_poly.pdbx_seq_one_letter_code
_entity_poly.pdbx_strand_id
1 'polypeptide(L)'
;MAIDLSVLRTELRVHLGYEEDGTDDLSNDSADLLLNRAFWELLNKFNFREEECSVEFTIAEDEDYTSLPALFESMRSLAILNSDTNKWTPLVRIDIQEFERTTNDDSSAKGAPESYFREGVGIRLLSS
;
A
#
# COMPACT_ATOMS: atom_id res chain seq x y z
N MET A 1 -23.05 3.80 11.39
CA MET A 1 -23.49 5.21 11.35
C MET A 1 -23.44 5.63 9.90
N ALA A 2 -24.58 5.71 9.22
CA ALA A 2 -24.63 6.17 7.84
C ALA A 2 -24.90 7.68 7.88
N ILE A 3 -23.99 8.48 7.32
CA ILE A 3 -24.23 9.91 7.18
C ILE A 3 -25.23 10.07 6.03
N ASP A 4 -26.35 10.74 6.31
CA ASP A 4 -27.37 11.01 5.30
C ASP A 4 -26.93 12.14 4.35
N LEU A 5 -27.30 12.03 3.07
CA LEU A 5 -26.96 13.01 2.04
C LEU A 5 -27.56 14.39 2.35
N SER A 6 -28.72 14.43 3.01
CA SER A 6 -29.34 15.66 3.47
C SER A 6 -28.43 16.43 4.44
N VAL A 7 -27.83 15.71 5.39
CA VAL A 7 -26.91 16.25 6.39
C VAL A 7 -25.63 16.76 5.73
N LEU A 8 -25.05 16.01 4.78
CA LEU A 8 -23.85 16.44 4.06
C LEU A 8 -24.06 17.75 3.28
N ARG A 9 -25.23 17.91 2.66
CA ARG A 9 -25.57 19.14 1.95
C ARG A 9 -25.74 20.32 2.89
N THR A 10 -26.36 20.12 4.06
CA THR A 10 -26.48 21.16 5.09
C THR A 10 -25.12 21.57 5.62
N GLU A 11 -24.27 20.61 5.99
CA GLU A 11 -22.90 20.87 6.47
C GLU A 11 -22.06 21.60 5.42
N LEU A 12 -22.14 21.20 4.15
CA LEU A 12 -21.48 21.91 3.05
C LEU A 12 -21.91 23.38 2.99
N ARG A 13 -23.21 23.66 3.09
CA ARG A 13 -23.75 25.02 3.04
C ARG A 13 -23.30 25.85 4.22
N VAL A 14 -23.36 25.30 5.43
CA VAL A 14 -22.86 25.93 6.67
C VAL A 14 -21.38 26.27 6.52
N HIS A 15 -20.56 25.35 6.03
CA HIS A 15 -19.12 25.59 5.84
C HIS A 15 -18.79 26.62 4.77
N LEU A 16 -19.63 26.75 3.75
CA LEU A 16 -19.50 27.79 2.72
C LEU A 16 -20.07 29.15 3.15
N GLY A 17 -20.68 29.23 4.34
CA GLY A 17 -21.26 30.46 4.89
C GLY A 17 -22.65 30.80 4.35
N TYR A 18 -23.35 29.82 3.76
CA TYR A 18 -24.75 29.96 3.36
C TYR A 18 -25.68 29.78 4.57
N GLU A 19 -26.83 30.45 4.56
CA GLU A 19 -27.83 30.28 5.62
C GLU A 19 -28.38 28.83 5.62
N GLU A 20 -28.61 28.28 6.82
CA GLU A 20 -29.09 26.90 7.01
C GLU A 20 -30.47 26.64 6.38
N ASP A 21 -31.23 27.70 6.07
CA ASP A 21 -32.64 27.61 5.66
C ASP A 21 -32.83 27.22 4.17
N GLY A 22 -31.74 27.15 3.39
CA GLY A 22 -31.80 26.68 2.00
C GLY A 22 -32.38 27.70 1.01
N THR A 23 -32.36 28.99 1.37
CA THR A 23 -32.64 30.11 0.46
C THR A 23 -31.65 30.12 -0.70
N ASP A 24 -32.11 29.63 -1.86
CA ASP A 24 -31.71 29.87 -3.27
C ASP A 24 -30.24 29.96 -3.71
N ASP A 25 -29.26 29.98 -2.82
CA ASP A 25 -27.88 30.31 -3.16
C ASP A 25 -27.06 29.09 -3.63
N LEU A 26 -27.47 27.88 -3.23
CA LEU A 26 -26.84 26.63 -3.69
C LEU A 26 -27.87 25.50 -3.84
N SER A 27 -28.21 25.18 -5.09
CA SER A 27 -29.10 24.06 -5.42
C SER A 27 -28.54 22.72 -4.93
N ASN A 28 -29.43 21.76 -4.64
CA ASN A 28 -29.02 20.41 -4.23
C ASN A 28 -28.13 19.74 -5.28
N ASP A 29 -28.40 19.92 -6.57
CA ASP A 29 -27.59 19.35 -7.65
C ASP A 29 -26.17 19.92 -7.66
N SER A 30 -26.02 21.22 -7.38
CA SER A 30 -24.71 21.87 -7.30
C SER A 30 -23.95 21.43 -6.04
N ALA A 31 -24.65 21.28 -4.92
CA ALA A 31 -24.08 20.73 -3.69
C ALA A 31 -23.57 19.29 -3.89
N ASP A 32 -24.34 18.44 -4.57
CA ASP A 32 -23.95 17.07 -4.90
C ASP A 32 -22.73 17.01 -5.81
N LEU A 33 -22.64 17.89 -6.81
CA LEU A 33 -21.47 17.99 -7.68
C LEU A 33 -20.21 18.38 -6.91
N LEU A 34 -20.31 19.35 -5.99
CA LEU A 34 -19.19 19.77 -5.14
C LEU A 34 -18.76 18.65 -4.19
N LEU A 35 -19.71 17.96 -3.55
CA LEU A 35 -19.43 16.82 -2.69
C LEU A 35 -18.75 15.68 -3.46
N ASN A 36 -19.25 15.35 -4.66
CA ASN A 36 -18.62 14.33 -5.51
C ASN A 36 -17.21 14.74 -5.93
N ARG A 37 -17.00 16.01 -6.32
CA ARG A 37 -15.67 16.50 -6.70
C ARG A 37 -14.69 16.46 -5.53
N ALA A 38 -15.11 16.93 -4.35
CA ALA A 38 -14.32 16.86 -3.13
C ALA A 38 -14.00 15.41 -2.75
N PHE A 39 -14.95 14.49 -2.90
CA PHE A 39 -14.73 13.06 -2.69
C PHE A 39 -13.65 12.50 -3.63
N TRP A 40 -13.75 12.77 -4.93
CA TRP A 40 -12.74 12.32 -5.90
C TRP A 40 -11.37 12.98 -5.67
N GLU A 41 -11.35 14.26 -5.30
CA GLU A 41 -10.11 14.96 -4.96
C GLU A 41 -9.45 14.37 -3.70
N LEU A 42 -10.23 14.09 -2.66
CA LEU A 42 -9.74 13.41 -1.46
C LEU A 42 -9.23 12.00 -1.78
N LEU A 43 -9.95 11.24 -2.59
CA LEU A 43 -9.51 9.91 -3.03
C LEU A 43 -8.25 9.92 -3.90
N ASN A 44 -7.97 11.01 -4.60
CA ASN A 44 -6.76 11.17 -5.42
C ASN A 44 -5.60 11.76 -4.59
N LYS A 45 -5.90 12.65 -3.65
CA LYS A 45 -4.91 13.37 -2.84
C LYS A 45 -4.40 12.53 -1.68
N PHE A 46 -5.28 11.72 -1.11
CA PHE A 46 -4.94 10.68 -0.16
C PHE A 46 -5.04 9.37 -0.93
N ASN A 47 -3.98 8.54 -0.91
CA ASN A 47 -3.87 7.29 -1.67
C ASN A 47 -4.86 6.20 -1.22
N PHE A 48 -6.15 6.50 -1.11
CA PHE A 48 -7.19 5.52 -0.78
C PHE A 48 -7.46 4.58 -1.97
N ARG A 49 -7.11 5.01 -3.19
CA ARG A 49 -6.90 4.14 -4.35
C ARG A 49 -5.40 3.94 -4.53
N GLU A 50 -4.78 3.06 -3.76
CA GLU A 50 -3.48 2.53 -4.19
C GLU A 50 -3.72 1.76 -5.50
N GLU A 51 -3.42 2.40 -6.64
CA GLU A 51 -3.08 1.63 -7.84
C GLU A 51 -1.89 0.74 -7.47
N GLU A 52 -1.97 -0.55 -7.80
CA GLU A 52 -0.90 -1.49 -7.47
C GLU A 52 0.43 -0.99 -8.04
N CYS A 53 1.27 -0.43 -7.17
CA CYS A 53 2.59 0.05 -7.54
C CYS A 53 3.58 -1.10 -7.42
N SER A 54 4.39 -1.27 -8.47
CA SER A 54 5.58 -2.11 -8.42
C SER A 54 6.81 -1.21 -8.31
N VAL A 55 7.73 -1.59 -7.45
CA VAL A 55 9.01 -0.89 -7.25
C VAL A 55 10.11 -1.92 -7.39
N GLU A 56 11.08 -1.62 -8.26
CA GLU A 56 12.30 -2.40 -8.40
C GLU A 56 13.41 -1.77 -7.57
N PHE A 57 14.19 -2.60 -6.88
CA PHE A 57 15.35 -2.17 -6.11
C PHE A 57 16.45 -3.22 -6.20
N THR A 58 17.69 -2.77 -6.10
CA THR A 58 18.87 -3.65 -6.08
C THR A 58 19.28 -3.93 -4.65
N ILE A 59 19.74 -5.16 -4.40
CA ILE A 59 20.23 -5.60 -3.08
C ILE A 59 21.73 -5.83 -3.20
N ALA A 60 22.50 -5.44 -2.17
CA ALA A 60 23.92 -5.73 -2.11
C ALA A 60 24.16 -7.22 -1.83
N GLU A 61 25.21 -7.77 -2.43
CA GLU A 61 25.66 -9.14 -2.12
C GLU A 61 26.05 -9.19 -0.61
N ASP A 62 25.59 -10.23 0.09
CA ASP A 62 25.76 -10.45 1.54
C ASP A 62 24.94 -9.55 2.51
N GLU A 63 23.87 -8.90 2.06
CA GLU A 63 22.96 -8.18 2.95
C GLU A 63 21.74 -9.03 3.36
N ASP A 64 21.71 -9.49 4.62
CA ASP A 64 20.63 -10.35 5.15
C ASP A 64 19.32 -9.62 5.43
N TYR A 65 19.35 -8.29 5.50
CA TYR A 65 18.18 -7.44 5.79
C TYR A 65 18.18 -6.23 4.88
N THR A 66 17.15 -6.09 4.07
CA THR A 66 16.96 -4.91 3.22
C THR A 66 15.82 -4.05 3.74
N SER A 67 16.14 -2.79 4.06
CA SER A 67 15.11 -1.78 4.33
C SER A 67 14.40 -1.39 3.03
N LEU A 68 13.07 -1.30 3.08
CA LEU A 68 12.29 -1.01 1.88
C LEU A 68 12.37 0.49 1.56
N PRO A 69 12.55 0.86 0.28
CA PRO A 69 12.81 2.25 -0.11
C PRO A 69 11.61 3.19 0.12
N ALA A 70 10.41 2.64 0.31
CA ALA A 70 9.21 3.39 0.66
C ALA A 70 8.37 2.63 1.70
N LEU A 71 7.69 3.39 2.56
CA LEU A 71 6.63 2.86 3.42
C LEU A 71 5.46 2.46 2.52
N PHE A 72 5.21 1.16 2.40
CA PHE A 72 3.96 0.64 1.84
C PHE A 72 3.08 0.12 2.98
N GLU A 73 1.76 0.26 2.86
CA GLU A 73 0.82 -0.31 3.83
C GLU A 73 0.88 -1.85 3.76
N SER A 74 0.85 -2.40 2.54
CA SER A 74 0.93 -3.84 2.32
C SER A 74 1.74 -4.22 1.08
N MET A 75 2.62 -5.22 1.22
CA MET A 75 3.30 -5.84 0.08
C MET A 75 2.56 -7.10 -0.29
N ARG A 76 2.17 -7.20 -1.56
CA ARG A 76 1.41 -8.34 -2.09
C ARG A 76 2.31 -9.47 -2.58
N SER A 77 3.41 -9.14 -3.25
CA SER A 77 4.33 -10.10 -3.83
C SER A 77 5.73 -9.51 -3.89
N LEU A 78 6.73 -10.37 -3.76
CA LEU A 78 8.14 -10.08 -3.99
C LEU A 78 8.66 -11.11 -4.99
N ALA A 79 9.46 -10.68 -5.96
CA ALA A 79 10.07 -11.56 -6.94
C ALA A 79 11.53 -11.17 -7.15
N ILE A 80 12.35 -12.16 -7.51
CA ILE A 80 13.74 -11.95 -7.90
C ILE A 80 13.89 -12.12 -9.41
N LEU A 81 14.63 -11.21 -10.04
CA LEU A 81 14.98 -11.33 -11.45
C LEU A 81 16.21 -12.22 -11.59
N ASN A 82 16.08 -13.36 -12.27
CA ASN A 82 17.22 -14.20 -12.60
C ASN A 82 17.99 -13.60 -13.79
N SER A 83 19.27 -13.27 -13.60
CA SER A 83 20.11 -12.60 -14.61
C SER A 83 20.34 -13.45 -15.87
N ASP A 84 20.38 -14.77 -15.74
CA ASP A 84 20.72 -15.69 -16.84
C ASP A 84 19.53 -15.96 -17.75
N THR A 85 18.33 -16.05 -17.16
CA THR A 85 17.08 -16.37 -17.86
C THR A 85 16.20 -15.16 -18.13
N ASN A 86 16.52 -14.01 -17.52
CA ASN A 86 15.74 -12.78 -17.53
C ASN A 86 14.27 -13.00 -17.14
N LYS A 87 14.03 -13.91 -16.20
CA LYS A 87 12.70 -14.27 -15.69
C LYS A 87 12.57 -13.85 -14.23
N TRP A 88 11.40 -13.29 -13.91
CA TRP A 88 11.01 -13.00 -12.54
C TRP A 88 10.47 -14.27 -11.89
N THR A 89 11.09 -14.67 -10.79
CA THR A 89 10.65 -15.80 -9.95
C THR A 89 10.07 -15.24 -8.66
N PRO A 90 8.79 -15.50 -8.35
CA PRO A 90 8.19 -15.04 -7.10
C PRO A 90 8.80 -15.77 -5.91
N LEU A 91 9.05 -15.02 -4.82
CA LEU A 91 9.54 -15.55 -3.56
C LEU A 91 8.38 -15.93 -2.64
N VAL A 92 8.56 -16.99 -1.86
CA VAL A 92 7.56 -17.45 -0.89
C VAL A 92 7.71 -16.65 0.41
N ARG A 93 6.61 -16.05 0.87
CA ARG A 93 6.58 -15.41 2.19
C ARG A 93 6.49 -16.48 3.27
N ILE A 94 7.44 -16.46 4.20
CA ILE A 94 7.44 -17.33 5.38
C ILE A 94 7.11 -16.53 6.64
N ASP A 95 6.73 -17.23 7.70
CA ASP A 95 6.52 -16.64 9.03
C ASP A 95 7.81 -16.67 9.87
N ILE A 96 7.73 -16.12 11.08
CA ILE A 96 8.88 -16.05 11.99
C ILE A 96 9.34 -17.44 12.47
N GLN A 97 8.43 -18.41 12.58
CA GLN A 97 8.77 -19.75 13.07
C GLN A 97 9.58 -20.51 12.02
N GLU A 98 9.17 -20.42 10.76
CA GLU A 98 9.87 -21.02 9.65
C GLU A 98 11.21 -20.31 9.38
N PHE A 99 11.26 -18.98 9.57
CA PHE A 99 12.50 -18.22 9.52
C PHE A 99 13.51 -18.70 10.56
N GLU A 100 13.10 -18.80 11.83
CA GLU A 100 13.95 -19.27 12.93
C GLU A 100 14.39 -20.73 12.73
N ARG A 101 13.53 -21.59 12.18
CA ARG A 101 13.88 -22.99 11.89
C ARG A 101 14.98 -23.08 10.83
N THR A 102 14.84 -22.33 9.74
CA THR A 102 15.73 -22.42 8.57
C THR A 102 17.09 -21.79 8.87
N THR A 103 17.10 -20.68 9.59
CA THR A 103 18.34 -19.99 9.99
C THR A 103 19.17 -20.81 10.98
N ASN A 104 18.54 -21.65 11.81
CA ASN A 104 19.26 -22.51 12.77
C ASN A 104 19.82 -23.80 12.14
N ASP A 105 19.47 -24.11 10.89
CA ASP A 105 19.86 -25.34 10.18
C ASP A 105 20.97 -25.08 9.14
N ASP A 106 21.77 -24.03 9.37
CA ASP A 106 22.73 -23.33 8.48
C ASP A 106 23.89 -24.21 7.97
N SER A 107 23.52 -25.26 7.23
CA SER A 107 24.40 -26.17 6.49
C SER A 107 24.20 -26.07 4.98
N SER A 108 23.28 -25.24 4.52
CA SER A 108 22.92 -25.05 3.12
C SER A 108 23.90 -24.12 2.39
N ALA A 109 24.18 -24.46 1.13
CA ALA A 109 24.96 -23.61 0.24
C ALA A 109 24.20 -22.30 -0.02
N LYS A 110 24.91 -21.16 -0.04
CA LYS A 110 24.37 -19.85 -0.43
C LYS A 110 23.92 -19.86 -1.91
N GLY A 111 22.71 -20.37 -2.15
CA GLY A 111 22.02 -20.34 -3.45
C GLY A 111 21.26 -19.02 -3.67
N ALA A 112 20.51 -18.94 -4.77
CA ALA A 112 19.57 -17.84 -4.97
C ALA A 112 18.45 -17.92 -3.91
N PRO A 113 17.96 -16.78 -3.40
CA PRO A 113 16.89 -16.79 -2.41
C PRO A 113 15.59 -17.33 -3.03
N GLU A 114 14.90 -18.19 -2.29
CA GLU A 114 13.60 -18.77 -2.68
C GLU A 114 12.45 -18.26 -1.80
N SER A 115 12.78 -17.77 -0.60
CA SER A 115 11.81 -17.31 0.38
C SER A 115 12.24 -16.02 1.06
N TYR A 116 11.27 -15.34 1.69
CA TYR A 116 11.50 -14.11 2.42
C TYR A 116 10.66 -14.00 3.68
N PHE A 117 11.21 -13.32 4.69
CA PHE A 117 10.52 -12.94 5.92
C PHE A 117 10.39 -11.42 6.01
N ARG A 118 9.20 -10.92 6.39
CA ARG A 118 8.96 -9.48 6.58
C ARG A 118 9.24 -9.11 8.03
N GLU A 119 10.20 -8.23 8.25
CA GLU A 119 10.59 -7.74 9.57
C GLU A 119 10.45 -6.21 9.63
N GLY A 120 9.38 -5.73 10.27
CA GLY A 120 9.08 -4.30 10.40
C GLY A 120 8.90 -3.62 9.03
N VAL A 121 9.80 -2.67 8.73
CA VAL A 121 9.86 -1.90 7.47
C VAL A 121 10.82 -2.52 6.43
N GLY A 122 11.29 -3.74 6.66
CA GLY A 122 12.24 -4.42 5.78
C GLY A 122 11.92 -5.88 5.53
N ILE A 123 12.81 -6.52 4.79
CA ILE A 123 12.70 -7.90 4.33
C ILE A 123 14.02 -8.61 4.57
N ARG A 124 13.95 -9.86 5.04
CA ARG A 124 15.06 -10.80 5.06
C ARG A 124 14.87 -11.84 3.96
N LEU A 125 15.91 -12.08 3.19
CA LEU A 125 15.92 -13.10 2.14
C LEU A 125 16.57 -14.38 2.66
N LEU A 126 16.04 -15.53 2.25
CA LEU A 126 16.59 -16.83 2.63
C LEU A 126 16.89 -17.65 1.38
N SER A 127 18.15 -18.05 1.26
CA SER A 127 18.64 -19.05 0.32
C SER A 127 18.54 -20.44 0.95
N SER A 128 18.07 -21.41 0.17
CA SER A 128 18.11 -22.84 0.52
C SER A 128 19.20 -23.57 -0.25
#